data_AF-A0A536ZY66-F1
#
_entry.id   AF-A0A536ZY66-F1
#
_cell.length_a   1.000
_cell.length_b   1.000
_cell.length_c   1.000
_cell.angle_alpha   90.00
_cell.angle_beta   90.00
_cell.angle_gamma   90.00
#
_symmetry.space_group_name_H-M   'P 1'
#
loop_
_entity.id
_entity.type
_entity.pdbx_description
1 polymer ?
#
loop_
_entity_poly.entity_id
_entity_poly.type
_entity_poly.pdbx_seq_one_letter_code
_entity_poly.pdbx_strand_id
1 'polypeptide(L)'
;MKQMRNGRRGPRRTSARGDRVEAPLVWTFDGPFALCLQDMEDTFRRAIVQVGDVSRILVQIDLSLPALKPRVDAGEAIQPAWGQFVDRLSHGYGLPVAPRVRHLSARGPLATMVIAYRS
;
A
#
# COMPACT_ATOMS: atom_id res chain seq x y z
N MET A 1 15.72 25.72 64.41
CA MET A 1 15.51 26.61 63.24
C MET A 1 15.35 25.75 61.99
N LYS A 2 14.13 25.72 61.41
CA LYS A 2 13.74 26.10 60.04
C LYS A 2 14.42 25.37 58.88
N GLN A 3 13.79 25.02 57.76
CA GLN A 3 12.42 24.74 57.30
C GLN A 3 12.59 24.34 55.81
N MET A 4 11.64 23.57 55.28
CA MET A 4 11.54 23.08 53.90
C MET A 4 11.66 24.14 52.78
N ARG A 5 11.98 23.69 51.55
CA ARG A 5 11.39 24.06 50.22
C ARG A 5 12.36 23.62 49.11
N ASN A 6 11.96 23.31 47.87
CA ASN A 6 10.72 22.99 47.20
C ASN A 6 11.13 22.47 45.80
N GLY A 7 10.30 21.64 45.20
CA GLY A 7 10.58 21.01 43.91
C GLY A 7 10.86 22.00 42.76
N ARG A 8 11.71 21.55 41.83
CA ARG A 8 11.67 21.97 40.43
C ARG A 8 11.74 20.71 39.56
N ARG A 9 10.59 20.04 39.40
CA ARG A 9 10.36 19.21 38.20
C ARG A 9 10.33 20.18 37.04
N GLY A 10 11.42 20.24 36.28
CA GLY A 10 11.44 20.91 34.99
C GLY A 10 10.30 20.37 34.12
N PRO A 11 9.72 21.19 33.22
CA PRO A 11 8.67 20.73 32.35
C PRO A 11 9.20 19.54 31.55
N ARG A 12 8.56 18.36 31.72
CA ARG A 12 8.67 17.29 30.74
C ARG A 12 8.28 17.93 29.41
N ARG A 13 9.24 18.10 28.51
CA ARG A 13 8.94 18.24 27.08
C ARG A 13 8.21 16.95 26.72
N THR A 14 6.89 16.95 26.81
CA THR A 14 6.05 16.15 25.95
C THR A 14 6.44 16.60 24.55
N SER A 15 7.43 15.93 23.96
CA SER A 15 7.54 15.88 22.52
C SER A 15 6.17 15.39 22.08
N ALA A 16 5.34 16.31 21.61
CA ALA A 16 4.19 15.96 20.81
C ALA A 16 4.74 15.06 19.72
N ARG A 17 4.54 13.76 19.89
CA ARG A 17 4.78 12.76 18.87
C ARG A 17 3.67 13.04 17.88
N GLY A 18 3.86 14.08 17.08
CA GLY A 18 3.12 14.21 15.85
C GLY A 18 3.40 12.90 15.14
N ASP A 19 2.37 12.08 14.98
CA ASP A 19 2.45 10.85 14.22
C ASP A 19 3.12 11.21 12.91
N ARG A 20 4.38 10.81 12.75
CA ARG A 20 5.03 10.87 11.46
C ARG A 20 4.26 9.86 10.62
N VAL A 21 3.30 10.33 9.84
CA VAL A 21 2.64 9.52 8.83
C VAL A 21 3.76 9.02 7.94
N GLU A 22 4.03 7.72 8.01
CA GLU A 22 5.06 7.09 7.21
C GLU A 22 4.70 7.26 5.73
N ALA A 23 5.69 7.63 4.91
CA ALA A 23 5.43 7.88 3.49
C ALA A 23 4.91 6.60 2.84
N PRO A 24 3.89 6.69 1.97
CA PRO A 24 3.35 5.51 1.30
C PRO A 24 4.43 4.86 0.43
N LEU A 25 4.45 3.54 0.40
CA LEU A 25 5.30 2.81 -0.52
C LEU A 25 4.62 2.74 -1.89
N VAL A 26 5.37 3.01 -2.95
CA VAL A 26 4.85 3.11 -4.32
C VAL A 26 5.73 2.29 -5.25
N TRP A 27 5.11 1.37 -5.98
CA TRP A 27 5.77 0.58 -7.02
C TRP A 27 4.98 0.60 -8.32
N THR A 28 5.72 0.65 -9.42
CA THR A 28 5.17 0.61 -10.78
C THR A 28 5.52 -0.72 -11.44
N PHE A 29 4.57 -1.28 -12.18
CA PHE A 29 4.69 -2.56 -12.86
C PHE A 29 4.39 -2.37 -14.34
N ASP A 30 5.21 -2.95 -15.19
CA ASP A 30 5.06 -2.94 -16.64
C ASP A 30 5.62 -4.25 -17.22
N GLY A 31 5.25 -4.56 -18.46
CA GLY A 31 5.53 -5.86 -19.10
C GLY A 31 4.31 -6.79 -19.18
N PRO A 32 4.50 -8.11 -19.36
CA PRO A 32 3.41 -9.06 -19.48
C PRO A 32 2.48 -9.03 -18.26
N PHE A 33 1.16 -9.05 -18.48
CA PHE A 33 0.17 -8.83 -17.42
C PHE A 33 0.28 -9.88 -16.30
N ALA A 34 0.43 -11.15 -16.66
CA ALA A 34 0.54 -12.24 -15.68
C ALA A 34 1.77 -12.11 -14.77
N LEU A 35 2.90 -11.64 -15.30
CA LEU A 35 4.11 -11.39 -14.52
C LEU A 35 3.91 -10.18 -13.60
N CYS A 36 3.28 -9.11 -14.10
CA CYS A 36 2.94 -7.95 -13.26
C CYS A 36 2.10 -8.37 -12.05
N LEU A 37 1.12 -9.27 -12.20
CA LEU A 37 0.33 -9.75 -11.06
C LEU A 37 1.17 -10.53 -10.03
N GLN A 38 2.11 -11.36 -10.49
CA GLN A 38 3.01 -12.11 -9.61
C GLN A 38 3.94 -11.17 -8.85
N ASP A 39 4.54 -10.19 -9.54
CA ASP A 39 5.45 -9.21 -8.95
C ASP A 39 4.72 -8.29 -7.97
N MET A 40 3.48 -7.90 -8.31
CA MET A 40 2.60 -7.15 -7.42
C MET A 40 2.32 -7.93 -6.13
N GLU A 41 1.94 -9.21 -6.24
CA GLU A 41 1.65 -10.05 -5.08
C GLU A 41 2.90 -10.29 -4.22
N ASP A 42 4.08 -10.48 -4.83
CA ASP A 42 5.34 -10.58 -4.08
C ASP A 42 5.71 -9.28 -3.37
N THR A 43 5.58 -8.14 -4.06
CA THR A 43 5.82 -6.81 -3.49
C THR A 43 4.92 -6.56 -2.28
N PHE A 44 3.65 -6.92 -2.40
CA PHE A 44 2.69 -6.79 -1.30
C PHE A 44 3.05 -7.69 -0.11
N ARG A 45 3.40 -8.96 -0.35
CA ARG A 45 3.87 -9.87 0.71
C ARG A 45 5.07 -9.32 1.46
N ARG A 46 6.05 -8.76 0.75
CA ARG A 46 7.23 -8.12 1.38
C ARG A 46 6.87 -6.89 2.18
N ALA A 47 5.96 -6.06 1.68
CA ALA A 47 5.48 -4.89 2.40
C ALA A 47 4.78 -5.27 3.71
N ILE A 48 3.96 -6.33 3.72
CA ILE A 48 3.35 -6.85 4.96
C ILE A 48 4.42 -7.22 5.99
N VAL A 49 5.45 -7.97 5.58
CA VAL A 49 6.55 -8.37 6.46
C VAL A 49 7.31 -7.15 7.00
N GLN A 50 7.57 -6.16 6.15
CA GLN A 50 8.28 -4.94 6.54
C GLN A 50 7.50 -4.09 7.54
N VAL A 51 6.18 -3.98 7.35
CA VAL A 51 5.31 -3.16 8.22
C VAL A 51 5.02 -3.85 9.55
N GLY A 52 4.94 -5.18 9.55
CA GLY A 52 4.73 -6.00 10.75
C GLY A 52 3.31 -5.98 11.33
N ASP A 53 2.43 -5.10 10.82
CA ASP A 53 1.02 -5.02 11.19
C ASP A 53 0.14 -4.77 9.96
N VAL A 54 -0.39 -5.86 9.39
CA VAL A 54 -1.25 -5.83 8.21
C VAL A 54 -2.55 -5.06 8.45
N SER A 55 -3.02 -4.98 9.70
CA SER A 55 -4.25 -4.27 10.02
C SER A 55 -4.14 -2.78 9.71
N ARG A 56 -2.92 -2.23 9.66
CA ARG A 56 -2.69 -0.82 9.37
C ARG A 56 -2.56 -0.49 7.89
N ILE A 57 -2.51 -1.50 7.04
CA ILE A 57 -2.22 -1.34 5.61
C ILE A 57 -3.48 -0.96 4.84
N LEU A 58 -3.36 0.04 3.96
CA LEU A 58 -4.33 0.38 2.92
C LEU A 58 -3.65 0.22 1.56
N VAL A 59 -4.34 -0.44 0.62
CA VAL A 59 -3.81 -0.69 -0.73
C VAL A 59 -4.64 0.04 -1.77
N GLN A 60 -3.98 0.76 -2.66
CA GLN A 60 -4.55 1.27 -3.90
C GLN A 60 -3.78 0.70 -5.09
N ILE A 61 -4.50 0.32 -6.14
CA ILE A 61 -3.94 -0.13 -7.40
C ILE A 61 -4.48 0.77 -8.51
N ASP A 62 -3.58 1.51 -9.13
CA ASP A 62 -3.87 2.31 -10.30
C ASP A 62 -3.52 1.51 -11.56
N LEU A 63 -4.50 1.28 -12.44
CA LEU A 63 -4.32 0.51 -13.68
C LEU A 63 -4.49 1.43 -14.88
N SER A 64 -3.47 1.55 -15.73
CA SER A 64 -3.53 2.38 -16.93
C SER A 64 -4.30 1.67 -18.04
N LEU A 65 -5.49 2.17 -18.38
CA LEU A 65 -6.28 1.63 -19.49
C LEU A 65 -5.56 1.75 -20.84
N PRO A 66 -4.86 2.86 -21.16
CA PRO A 66 -4.04 2.95 -22.37
C PRO A 66 -2.91 1.93 -22.45
N ALA A 67 -2.34 1.51 -21.32
CA ALA A 67 -1.30 0.47 -21.28
C ALA A 67 -1.91 -0.95 -21.31
N LEU A 68 -3.10 -1.13 -20.73
CA LEU A 68 -3.80 -2.41 -20.72
C LEU A 68 -4.35 -2.78 -22.10
N LYS A 69 -4.89 -1.79 -22.84
CA LYS A 69 -5.58 -2.04 -24.12
C LYS A 69 -4.74 -2.84 -25.13
N PRO A 70 -3.48 -2.48 -25.44
CA PRO A 70 -2.67 -3.24 -26.38
C PRO A 70 -2.46 -4.71 -25.98
N ARG A 71 -2.47 -5.02 -24.69
CA ARG A 71 -2.29 -6.38 -24.16
C ARG A 71 -3.54 -7.23 -24.35
N VAL A 72 -4.71 -6.62 -24.09
CA VAL A 72 -6.01 -7.23 -24.41
C VAL A 72 -6.10 -7.49 -25.92
N ASP A 73 -5.72 -6.50 -26.74
CA ASP A 73 -5.74 -6.62 -28.19
C ASP A 73 -4.74 -7.69 -28.69
N ALA A 74 -3.63 -7.91 -27.98
CA ALA A 74 -2.66 -8.98 -28.23
C ALA A 74 -3.11 -10.38 -27.73
N GLY A 75 -4.29 -10.49 -27.11
CA GLY A 75 -4.83 -11.75 -26.63
C GLY A 75 -4.27 -12.20 -25.27
N GLU A 76 -3.65 -11.31 -24.49
CA GLU A 76 -3.27 -11.66 -23.12
C GLU A 76 -4.51 -12.02 -22.27
N ALA A 77 -4.40 -13.10 -21.51
CA ALA A 77 -5.46 -13.56 -20.61
C ALA A 77 -5.52 -12.67 -19.35
N ILE A 78 -6.17 -11.51 -19.48
CA ILE A 78 -6.37 -10.56 -18.37
C ILE A 78 -7.34 -11.13 -17.33
N GLN A 79 -8.46 -11.67 -17.81
CA GLN A 79 -9.44 -12.37 -16.99
C GLN A 79 -9.32 -13.88 -17.22
N PRO A 80 -9.50 -14.72 -16.17
CA PRO A 80 -9.91 -14.36 -14.81
C PRO A 80 -8.77 -13.93 -13.87
N ALA A 81 -7.52 -13.88 -14.37
CA ALA A 81 -6.33 -13.69 -13.55
C ALA A 81 -6.39 -12.40 -12.69
N TRP A 82 -6.85 -11.29 -13.25
CA TRP A 82 -7.05 -10.03 -12.54
C TRP A 82 -8.01 -10.16 -11.35
N GLY A 83 -9.20 -10.75 -11.58
CA GLY A 83 -10.19 -10.93 -10.53
C GLY A 83 -9.67 -11.78 -9.38
N GLN A 84 -9.04 -12.91 -9.71
CA GLN A 84 -8.45 -13.81 -8.70
C GLN A 84 -7.34 -13.13 -7.90
N PHE A 85 -6.53 -12.27 -8.53
CA PHE A 85 -5.51 -11.50 -7.84
C PHE A 85 -6.12 -10.51 -6.84
N VAL A 86 -7.13 -9.73 -7.24
CA VAL A 86 -7.82 -8.79 -6.33
C VAL A 86 -8.52 -9.52 -5.19
N ASP A 87 -9.12 -10.68 -5.47
CA ASP A 87 -9.76 -11.52 -4.44
C ASP A 87 -8.75 -12.04 -3.42
N ARG A 88 -7.57 -12.50 -3.87
CA ARG A 88 -6.49 -12.91 -2.97
C ARG A 88 -6.00 -11.75 -2.11
N LEU A 89 -5.82 -10.56 -2.67
CA LEU A 89 -5.44 -9.39 -1.89
C LEU A 89 -6.50 -9.03 -0.84
N SER A 90 -7.78 -9.09 -1.22
CA SER A 90 -8.90 -8.70 -0.36
C SER A 90 -9.12 -9.66 0.81
N HIS A 91 -8.99 -10.97 0.58
CA HIS A 91 -9.40 -11.99 1.54
C HIS A 91 -8.25 -12.84 2.08
N GLY A 92 -7.14 -12.96 1.33
CA GLY A 92 -6.05 -13.87 1.66
C GLY A 92 -5.07 -13.34 2.70
N TYR A 93 -4.96 -12.02 2.86
CA TYR A 93 -3.91 -11.40 3.66
C TYR A 93 -4.41 -10.66 4.92
N GLY A 94 -5.71 -10.64 5.18
CA GLY A 94 -6.26 -10.01 6.39
C GLY A 94 -6.20 -8.47 6.38
N LEU A 95 -6.26 -7.85 5.20
CA LEU A 95 -6.38 -6.40 5.08
C LEU A 95 -7.64 -5.90 5.80
N PRO A 96 -7.59 -4.72 6.44
CA PRO A 96 -8.75 -4.14 7.12
C PRO A 96 -9.87 -3.74 6.17
N VAL A 97 -9.52 -3.44 4.91
CA VAL A 97 -10.43 -3.08 3.82
C VAL A 97 -9.91 -3.65 2.50
N ALA A 98 -10.81 -3.93 1.56
CA ALA A 98 -10.42 -4.39 0.23
C ALA A 98 -9.53 -3.35 -0.50
N PRO A 99 -8.58 -3.80 -1.35
CA PRO A 99 -7.78 -2.89 -2.16
C PRO A 99 -8.66 -2.00 -3.05
N ARG A 100 -8.34 -0.71 -3.09
CA ARG A 100 -9.01 0.22 -4.00
C ARG A 100 -8.39 0.11 -5.40
N VAL A 101 -9.18 -0.27 -6.38
CA VAL A 101 -8.76 -0.24 -7.79
C VAL A 101 -9.21 1.06 -8.45
N ARG A 102 -8.29 1.74 -9.13
CA ARG A 102 -8.59 2.95 -9.91
C ARG A 102 -8.09 2.77 -11.34
N HIS A 103 -8.97 3.02 -12.31
CA HIS A 103 -8.61 3.01 -13.72
C HIS A 103 -8.14 4.40 -14.16
N LEU A 104 -6.99 4.46 -14.81
CA LEU A 104 -6.40 5.71 -15.31
C LEU A 104 -6.56 5.81 -16.82
N SER A 105 -7.04 6.98 -17.27
CA SER A 105 -7.14 7.32 -18.69
C SER A 105 -5.83 7.86 -19.27
N ALA A 106 -4.89 8.26 -18.41
CA ALA A 106 -3.56 8.71 -18.82
C ALA A 106 -2.64 7.53 -19.14
N ARG A 107 -1.77 7.71 -20.14
CA ARG A 107 -0.72 6.73 -20.45
C ARG A 107 0.35 6.77 -19.35
N GLY A 108 0.82 5.60 -18.96
CA GLY A 108 1.86 5.40 -17.95
C GLY A 108 2.23 3.92 -17.85
N PRO A 109 2.86 3.48 -16.74
CA PRO A 109 3.06 2.08 -16.43
C PRO A 109 1.73 1.31 -16.44
N LEU A 110 1.79 0.00 -16.68
CA LEU A 110 0.59 -0.84 -16.70
C LEU A 110 -0.18 -0.74 -15.38
N ALA A 111 0.52 -0.92 -14.26
CA ALA A 111 -0.05 -0.80 -12.93
C ALA A 111 0.86 -0.01 -11.98
N THR A 112 0.27 0.65 -10.99
CA THR A 112 0.99 1.22 -9.84
C THR A 112 0.30 0.76 -8.57
N MET A 113 1.06 0.16 -7.65
CA MET A 113 0.57 -0.20 -6.32
C MET A 113 1.05 0.82 -5.30
N VAL A 114 0.11 1.37 -4.56
CA VAL A 114 0.35 2.30 -3.45
C VAL A 114 -0.08 1.60 -2.16
N ILE A 115 0.86 1.50 -1.22
CA ILE A 115 0.65 0.95 0.11
C ILE A 115 0.79 2.09 1.10
N ALA A 116 -0.32 2.46 1.72
CA ALA A 116 -0.41 3.52 2.71
C ALA A 116 -0.73 2.94 4.10
N TYR A 117 -0.59 3.77 5.12
CA TYR A 117 -0.72 3.35 6.52
C TYR A 117 -1.76 4.19 7.25
N ARG A 118 -2.60 3.54 8.04
CA ARG A 118 -3.46 4.22 9.02
C ARG A 118 -2.69 4.43 10.33
N SER A 119 -2.94 5.58 10.96
CA SER A 119 -2.45 5.92 12.30
C SER A 119 -2.87 4.87 13.32
#